data_AF-A0A562MWY0-F1
#
_entry.id   AF-A0A562MWY0-F1
#
_cell.length_a   1.000
_cell.length_b   1.000
_cell.length_c   1.000
_cell.angle_alpha   90.00
_cell.angle_beta   90.00
_cell.angle_gamma   90.00
#
_symmetry.space_group_name_H-M   'P 1'
#
loop_
_entity.id
_entity.type
_entity.pdbx_description
1 polymer ?
#
loop_
_entity_poly.entity_id
_entity_poly.type
_entity_poly.pdbx_seq_one_letter_code
_entity_poly.pdbx_strand_id
1 'polypeptide(L)'
;DFGQAYYQRVRTILAEIDAAESLAQESRAVPRGRLRINAPVTLGAHELARVLPEYLANHPKVEIELTLADRLVDLVDEGYDAVFRTGPLGDSGLIAR
;
A
#
# COMPACT_ATOMS: atom_id res chain seq x y z
N ASP A 1 -5.99 46.03 14.83
CA ASP A 1 -7.00 45.14 15.45
C ASP A 1 -7.55 44.09 14.50
N PHE A 2 -8.24 44.46 13.41
CA PHE A 2 -8.83 43.48 12.48
C PHE A 2 -7.82 42.52 11.84
N GLY A 3 -6.70 43.03 11.33
CA GLY A 3 -5.67 42.19 10.70
C GLY A 3 -5.03 41.16 11.65
N GLN A 4 -4.92 41.52 12.94
CA GLN A 4 -4.38 40.63 13.96
C GLN A 4 -5.39 39.53 14.32
N ALA A 5 -6.68 39.86 14.42
CA ALA A 5 -7.75 38.89 14.60
C ALA A 5 -7.88 37.95 13.39
N TYR A 6 -7.80 38.48 12.17
CA TYR A 6 -7.83 37.69 10.94
C TYR A 6 -6.66 36.73 10.83
N TYR A 7 -5.43 37.22 11.06
CA TYR A 7 -4.22 36.39 11.08
C TYR A 7 -4.33 35.25 12.09
N GLN A 8 -4.83 35.55 13.31
CA GLN A 8 -4.97 34.53 14.33
C GLN A 8 -6.03 33.49 13.97
N ARG A 9 -7.12 33.91 13.34
CA ARG A 9 -8.16 33.00 12.85
C ARG A 9 -7.65 32.07 11.76
N VAL A 10 -6.91 32.61 10.78
CA VAL A 10 -6.31 31.82 9.69
C VAL A 10 -5.28 30.84 10.23
N ARG A 11 -4.43 31.24 11.19
CA ARG A 11 -3.47 30.34 11.83
C ARG A 11 -4.11 29.17 12.55
N THR A 12 -5.21 29.41 13.26
CA THR A 12 -5.96 28.32 13.91
C THR A 12 -6.52 27.34 12.87
N ILE A 13 -7.11 27.84 11.79
CA ILE A 13 -7.65 26.98 10.72
C ILE A 13 -6.56 26.13 10.09
N LEU A 14 -5.38 26.70 9.81
CA LEU A 14 -4.26 25.95 9.25
C LEU A 14 -3.78 24.85 10.23
N ALA A 15 -3.68 25.16 11.52
CA ALA A 15 -3.31 24.16 12.52
C ALA A 15 -4.36 23.03 12.66
N GLU A 16 -5.64 23.34 12.51
CA GLU A 16 -6.71 22.33 12.49
C GLU A 16 -6.64 21.43 11.24
N ILE A 17 -6.29 21.99 10.08
CA ILE A 17 -6.04 21.22 8.85
C ILE A 17 -4.85 20.28 9.04
N ASP A 18 -3.72 20.79 9.52
CA ASP A 18 -2.51 19.98 9.78
C ASP A 18 -2.79 18.85 10.78
N ALA A 19 -3.59 19.11 11.82
CA ALA A 19 -4.00 18.10 12.79
C ALA A 19 -4.91 17.03 12.16
N ALA A 20 -5.85 17.42 11.29
CA ALA A 20 -6.71 16.49 10.58
C ALA A 20 -5.93 15.62 9.59
N GLU A 21 -4.97 16.19 8.87
CA GLU A 21 -4.06 15.43 8.00
C GLU A 21 -3.19 14.47 8.80
N SER A 22 -2.66 14.91 9.96
CA SER A 22 -1.86 14.06 10.86
C SER A 22 -2.66 12.87 11.40
N LEU A 23 -3.92 13.08 11.80
CA LEU A 23 -4.84 12.01 12.21
C LEU A 23 -5.11 11.01 11.06
N ALA A 24 -5.25 11.50 9.83
CA ALA A 24 -5.38 10.64 8.65
C ALA A 24 -4.09 9.83 8.40
N GLN A 25 -2.92 10.43 8.62
CA GLN A 25 -1.61 9.77 8.48
C GLN A 25 -1.31 8.75 9.58
N GLU A 26 -1.63 9.03 10.84
CA GLU A 26 -1.52 8.04 11.94
C GLU A 26 -2.39 6.82 11.67
N SER A 27 -3.56 7.02 11.07
CA SER A 27 -4.40 5.92 10.62
C SER A 27 -3.72 5.11 9.50
N ARG A 28 -2.96 5.73 8.60
CA ARG A 28 -2.20 5.05 7.54
C ARG A 28 -0.95 4.32 8.04
N ALA A 29 -0.49 4.58 9.26
CA ALA A 29 0.75 4.02 9.79
C ALA A 29 0.66 2.51 10.09
N VAL A 30 -0.55 1.96 10.28
CA VAL A 30 -0.75 0.53 10.52
C VAL A 30 -1.29 -0.14 9.24
N PRO A 31 -0.52 -1.02 8.58
CA PRO A 31 -0.98 -1.79 7.43
C PRO A 31 -2.30 -2.52 7.75
N ARG A 32 -3.29 -2.37 6.86
CA ARG A 32 -4.61 -2.99 6.98
C ARG A 32 -5.30 -3.12 5.63
N GLY A 33 -6.25 -4.03 5.54
CA GLY A 33 -7.05 -4.28 4.34
C GLY A 33 -6.59 -5.52 3.57
N ARG A 34 -7.22 -5.77 2.42
CA ARG A 34 -6.90 -6.89 1.53
C ARG A 34 -5.78 -6.48 0.58
N LEU A 35 -4.73 -7.29 0.50
CA LEU A 35 -3.64 -7.17 -0.47
C LEU A 35 -3.72 -8.34 -1.47
N ARG A 36 -3.94 -8.03 -2.74
CA ARG A 36 -4.01 -9.01 -3.84
C ARG A 36 -2.65 -9.14 -4.51
N ILE A 37 -2.03 -10.29 -4.35
CA ILE A 37 -0.70 -10.60 -4.87
C ILE A 37 -0.81 -11.70 -5.92
N ASN A 38 -0.17 -11.52 -7.07
CA ASN A 38 0.12 -12.64 -7.96
C ASN A 38 1.62 -12.93 -8.06
N ALA A 39 1.98 -14.20 -8.10
CA ALA A 39 3.38 -14.62 -8.14
C ALA A 39 3.54 -15.95 -8.90
N PRO A 40 4.75 -16.25 -9.42
CA PRO A 40 5.08 -17.56 -9.95
C PRO A 40 4.96 -18.62 -8.86
N VAL A 41 4.59 -19.83 -9.24
CA VAL A 41 4.35 -20.92 -8.27
C VAL A 41 5.60 -21.19 -7.42
N THR A 42 6.76 -21.21 -8.06
CA THR A 42 8.05 -21.46 -7.41
C THR A 42 8.40 -20.37 -6.40
N LEU A 43 8.23 -19.11 -6.75
CA LEU A 43 8.47 -17.98 -5.85
C LEU A 43 7.48 -17.97 -4.68
N GLY A 44 6.20 -18.24 -4.97
CA GLY A 44 5.15 -18.35 -3.97
C GLY A 44 5.46 -19.40 -2.90
N ALA A 45 5.86 -20.59 -3.35
CA ALA A 45 6.13 -21.72 -2.47
C ALA A 45 7.44 -21.59 -1.69
N HIS A 46 8.47 -20.95 -2.25
CA HIS A 46 9.79 -20.89 -1.62
C HIS A 46 10.06 -19.61 -0.84
N GLU A 47 9.70 -18.45 -1.39
CA GLU A 47 10.03 -17.14 -0.82
C GLU A 47 8.84 -16.56 -0.06
N LEU A 48 7.67 -16.44 -0.72
CA LEU A 48 6.50 -15.81 -0.11
C LEU A 48 5.97 -16.62 1.08
N ALA A 49 5.94 -17.95 0.98
CA ALA A 49 5.54 -18.82 2.08
C ALA A 49 6.40 -18.66 3.35
N ARG A 50 7.62 -18.13 3.24
CA ARG A 50 8.51 -17.88 4.39
C ARG A 50 8.28 -16.52 5.03
N VAL A 51 8.06 -15.48 4.23
CA VAL A 51 7.98 -14.09 4.70
C VAL A 51 6.58 -13.65 5.10
N LEU A 52 5.54 -14.16 4.41
CA LEU A 52 4.17 -13.75 4.66
C LEU A 52 3.65 -14.10 6.06
N PRO A 53 4.00 -15.25 6.68
CA PRO A 53 3.57 -15.54 8.05
C PRO A 53 4.07 -14.51 9.07
N GLU A 54 5.34 -14.11 8.99
CA GLU A 54 5.90 -13.07 9.88
C GLU A 54 5.25 -11.72 9.63
N TYR A 55 5.05 -11.35 8.36
CA TYR A 55 4.36 -10.12 7.99
C TYR A 55 2.92 -10.08 8.55
N LEU A 56 2.15 -11.16 8.39
CA LEU A 56 0.77 -11.25 8.89
C LEU A 56 0.71 -11.26 10.42
N ALA A 57 1.71 -11.84 11.10
CA ALA A 57 1.83 -11.78 12.56
C ALA A 57 2.07 -10.34 13.06
N ASN A 58 2.91 -9.58 12.37
CA ASN A 58 3.19 -8.18 12.69
C ASN A 58 2.05 -7.23 12.27
N HIS A 59 1.22 -7.64 11.31
CA HIS A 59 0.13 -6.84 10.75
C HIS A 59 -1.19 -7.63 10.68
N PRO A 60 -1.83 -7.95 11.83
CA PRO A 60 -3.00 -8.83 11.88
C PRO A 60 -4.27 -8.25 11.25
N LYS A 61 -4.25 -6.98 10.85
CA LYS A 61 -5.35 -6.31 10.12
C LYS A 61 -5.20 -6.40 8.60
N VAL A 62 -4.14 -7.05 8.11
CA VAL A 62 -3.92 -7.30 6.69
C VAL A 62 -4.44 -8.70 6.35
N GLU A 63 -5.17 -8.79 5.25
CA GLU A 63 -5.53 -10.05 4.60
C GLU A 63 -4.74 -10.15 3.30
N ILE A 64 -4.16 -11.32 3.01
CA ILE A 64 -3.46 -11.56 1.74
C ILE A 64 -4.26 -12.54 0.89
N GLU A 65 -4.55 -12.14 -0.34
CA GLU A 65 -5.08 -12.98 -1.39
C GLU A 65 -3.96 -13.26 -2.40
N LEU A 66 -3.43 -14.48 -2.36
CA LEU A 66 -2.29 -14.88 -3.17
C LEU A 66 -2.73 -15.79 -4.32
N THR A 67 -2.55 -15.32 -5.55
CA THR A 67 -2.76 -16.09 -6.78
C THR A 67 -1.43 -16.57 -7.33
N LEU A 68 -1.19 -17.88 -7.29
CA LEU A 68 0.00 -18.49 -7.88
C LEU A 68 -0.28 -18.91 -9.32
N ALA A 69 0.30 -18.20 -10.29
CA ALA A 69 0.15 -18.51 -11.71
C ALA A 69 1.32 -17.94 -12.52
N ASP A 70 1.90 -18.76 -13.42
CA ASP A 70 3.01 -18.37 -14.30
C ASP A 70 2.55 -17.65 -15.59
N ARG A 71 1.35 -17.04 -15.56
CA ARG A 71 0.75 -16.38 -16.72
C ARG A 71 1.07 -14.88 -16.75
N LEU A 72 1.11 -14.30 -17.94
CA LEU A 72 1.26 -12.86 -18.12
C LEU A 72 -0.07 -12.18 -17.77
N VAL A 73 -0.23 -11.81 -16.50
CA VAL A 73 -1.41 -11.09 -15.99
C VAL A 73 -1.28 -9.60 -16.26
N ASP A 74 -2.33 -8.90 -16.70
CA ASP A 74 -2.34 -7.42 -16.63
C ASP A 74 -2.76 -7.00 -15.21
N LEU A 75 -1.90 -6.26 -14.52
CA LEU A 75 -2.12 -5.84 -13.12
C LEU A 75 -3.30 -4.89 -12.98
N VAL A 76 -3.48 -3.99 -13.95
CA VAL A 76 -4.45 -2.90 -13.88
C VAL A 76 -5.85 -3.44 -14.16
N ASP A 77 -5.97 -4.33 -15.15
CA ASP A 77 -7.25 -4.91 -15.53
C ASP A 77 -7.73 -6.00 -14.56
N GLU A 78 -6.80 -6.73 -13.90
CA GLU A 78 -7.16 -7.83 -12.98
C GLU A 78 -7.19 -7.42 -11.50
N GLY A 79 -6.87 -6.17 -11.17
CA GLY A 79 -7.04 -5.61 -9.83
C GLY A 79 -6.07 -6.19 -8.78
N TYR A 80 -4.82 -6.44 -9.18
CA TYR A 80 -3.74 -6.85 -8.29
C TYR A 80 -3.01 -5.63 -7.74
N ASP A 81 -2.64 -5.68 -6.46
CA ASP A 81 -1.85 -4.63 -5.81
C ASP A 81 -0.34 -4.84 -6.03
N ALA A 82 0.10 -6.10 -6.18
CA ALA A 82 1.49 -6.46 -6.44
C ALA A 82 1.60 -7.73 -7.29
N VAL A 83 2.60 -7.78 -8.18
CA VAL A 83 2.95 -8.98 -8.94
C VAL A 83 4.44 -9.22 -8.92
N PHE A 84 4.82 -10.46 -8.62
CA PHE A 84 6.17 -10.94 -8.81
C PHE A 84 6.29 -11.61 -10.19
N ARG A 85 7.42 -11.43 -10.87
CA ARG A 85 7.69 -12.06 -12.17
C ARG A 85 9.15 -12.51 -12.28
N THR A 86 9.38 -13.53 -13.10
CA THR A 86 10.71 -13.96 -13.53
C THR A 86 10.85 -13.68 -15.02
N GLY A 87 11.74 -12.76 -15.40
CA GLY A 87 11.98 -12.37 -16.80
C GLY A 87 11.98 -10.86 -17.01
N PRO A 88 12.24 -10.39 -18.25
CA PRO A 88 12.29 -8.96 -18.56
C PRO A 88 10.92 -8.31 -18.36
N LEU A 89 10.91 -7.15 -17.72
CA LEU A 89 9.73 -6.32 -17.54
C LEU A 89 9.36 -5.68 -18.88
N GLY A 90 8.16 -5.97 -19.38
CA GLY A 90 7.59 -5.23 -20.50
C GLY A 90 7.23 -3.81 -20.09
N ASP A 91 7.16 -2.90 -21.06
CA ASP A 91 6.75 -1.51 -20.83
C ASP A 91 5.29 -1.51 -20.36
N SER A 92 5.10 -1.29 -19.05
CA SER A 92 3.83 -1.52 -18.36
C SER A 92 3.42 -0.34 -17.47
N GLY A 93 4.17 0.76 -17.50
CA GLY A 93 3.98 1.89 -16.57
C GLY A 93 4.25 1.55 -15.09
N LEU A 94 4.76 0.34 -14.81
CA LEU A 94 5.00 -0.17 -13.47
C LEU A 94 6.36 0.29 -12.95
N ILE A 95 6.43 0.57 -11.64
CA ILE A 95 7.70 0.81 -10.95
C ILE A 95 8.28 -0.55 -10.54
N ALA A 96 9.43 -0.90 -11.13
CA ALA A 96 10.21 -2.07 -10.69
C ALA A 96 11.14 -1.69 -9.53
N ARG A 97 11.17 -2.53 -8.48
CA ARG A 97 12.07 -2.40 -7.32
C ARG A 97 12.66 -3.75 -6.95
#